data_AF-A0A9P1IWE0-F1
#
_entry.id   AF-A0A9P1IWE0-F1
#
_cell.length_a   1.000
_cell.length_b   1.000
_cell.length_c   1.000
_cell.angle_alpha   90.00
_cell.angle_beta   90.00
_cell.angle_gamma   90.00
#
_symmetry.space_group_name_H-M   'P 1'
#
loop_
_entity.id
_entity.type
_entity.pdbx_description
1 polymer ?
#
loop_
_entity_poly.entity_id
_entity_poly.type
_entity_poly.pdbx_seq_one_letter_code
_entity_poly.pdbx_strand_id
1 'polypeptide(L)'
;MFLIKTKSKNKFGSYKYLMFCFALFSIWYAFIDFITQPAMHSYKNSYIVLCATTYCTSYGLTLVLLAIHFVYRYFAIKSFKIVKHFQFPYLLIWPSIFLIIAVIWWLDVYFFLSSNVLIDEYMRKTIKLHYEDDIEKLSYIGPLYFTYDTNGKKLIQWKSCLGMLCVAIISIVTLTIIIVLGTVIRNTKKNLNNSTASLKVRKQLDKALRLQTIVPICFMYSPTTILFIAPIFGVELGSMANITSICLALYPVIDPLVVMFIIQDYREYIINKLQSKRNSPIICTGINAFPI
;
A
#
# COMPACT_ATOMS: atom_id res chain seq x y z
N MET A 1 7.95 -2.38 -14.71
CA MET A 1 9.41 -2.24 -14.97
C MET A 1 9.78 -2.08 -16.45
N PHE A 2 9.29 -2.92 -17.36
CA PHE A 2 9.64 -2.88 -18.80
C PHE A 2 9.45 -1.49 -19.45
N LEU A 3 8.30 -0.83 -19.21
CA LEU A 3 8.00 0.50 -19.76
C LEU A 3 8.92 1.61 -19.20
N ILE A 4 9.35 1.48 -17.94
CA ILE A 4 10.28 2.44 -17.30
C ILE A 4 11.66 2.35 -17.96
N LYS A 5 12.13 1.13 -18.26
CA LYS A 5 13.44 0.88 -18.88
C LYS A 5 13.48 1.26 -20.37
N THR A 6 12.36 1.15 -21.08
CA THR A 6 12.33 1.25 -22.55
C THR A 6 11.72 2.55 -23.11
N LYS A 7 10.86 3.26 -22.35
CA LYS A 7 10.09 4.41 -22.87
C LYS A 7 10.22 5.70 -22.05
N SER A 8 10.96 5.69 -20.94
CA SER A 8 11.28 6.92 -20.20
C SER A 8 12.24 7.78 -21.05
N LYS A 9 11.73 8.83 -21.70
CA LYS A 9 12.56 9.81 -22.42
C LYS A 9 13.72 10.29 -21.53
N ASN A 10 14.89 10.56 -22.11
CA ASN A 10 16.10 11.06 -21.43
C ASN A 10 15.90 12.32 -20.54
N LYS A 11 14.73 12.99 -20.62
CA LYS A 11 14.34 14.11 -19.76
C LYS A 11 14.03 13.74 -18.29
N PHE A 12 13.89 12.46 -17.95
CA PHE A 12 13.55 12.03 -16.58
C PHE A 12 14.76 11.71 -15.68
N GLY A 13 15.99 11.68 -16.19
CA GLY A 13 17.22 11.56 -15.37
C GLY A 13 17.16 10.46 -14.30
N SER A 14 17.52 10.80 -13.06
CA SER A 14 17.55 9.88 -11.90
C SER A 14 16.19 9.44 -11.36
N TYR A 15 15.09 10.01 -11.85
CA TYR A 15 13.72 9.64 -11.47
C TYR A 15 13.41 8.16 -11.72
N LYS A 16 13.97 7.60 -12.79
CA LYS A 16 13.78 6.20 -13.16
C LYS A 16 14.23 5.23 -12.07
N TYR A 17 15.24 5.60 -11.26
CA TYR A 17 15.73 4.77 -10.16
C TYR A 17 14.77 4.77 -8.98
N LEU A 18 14.19 5.93 -8.61
CA LEU A 18 13.19 5.99 -7.54
C LEU A 18 11.91 5.21 -7.93
N MET A 19 11.44 5.38 -9.17
CA MET A 19 10.31 4.59 -9.69
C MET A 19 10.62 3.09 -9.76
N PHE A 20 11.88 2.73 -10.02
CA PHE A 20 12.31 1.34 -10.04
C PHE A 20 12.38 0.73 -8.63
N CYS A 21 12.92 1.46 -7.65
CA CYS A 21 12.88 1.06 -6.23
C CYS A 21 11.44 0.89 -5.73
N PHE A 22 10.54 1.80 -6.11
CA PHE A 22 9.11 1.67 -5.81
C PHE A 22 8.54 0.37 -6.39
N ALA A 23 8.79 0.10 -7.67
CA ALA A 23 8.30 -1.10 -8.33
C ALA A 23 8.88 -2.39 -7.71
N LEU A 24 10.16 -2.39 -7.30
CA LEU A 24 10.78 -3.51 -6.57
C LEU A 24 10.07 -3.73 -5.23
N PHE A 25 9.83 -2.66 -4.47
CA PHE A 25 9.16 -2.78 -3.18
C PHE A 25 7.71 -3.24 -3.32
N SER A 26 6.97 -2.78 -4.33
CA SER A 26 5.61 -3.27 -4.59
C SER A 26 5.59 -4.77 -4.92
N ILE A 27 6.60 -5.28 -5.64
CA ILE A 27 6.75 -6.71 -5.90
C ILE A 27 7.05 -7.46 -4.61
N TRP A 28 7.97 -6.93 -3.79
CA TRP A 28 8.28 -7.49 -2.47
C TRP A 28 7.04 -7.55 -1.57
N TYR A 29 6.27 -6.47 -1.48
CA TYR A 29 5.05 -6.42 -0.70
C TYR A 29 4.03 -7.47 -1.18
N ALA A 30 3.80 -7.56 -2.49
CA ALA A 30 2.89 -8.57 -3.06
C ALA A 30 3.38 -10.01 -2.81
N PHE A 31 4.69 -10.23 -2.81
CA PHE A 31 5.28 -11.53 -2.48
C PHE A 31 5.08 -11.90 -1.00
N ILE A 32 5.29 -10.95 -0.09
CA ILE A 32 5.02 -11.15 1.34
C ILE A 32 3.54 -11.42 1.57
N ASP A 33 2.65 -10.61 0.99
CA ASP A 33 1.20 -10.81 1.08
C ASP A 33 0.79 -12.23 0.61
N PHE A 34 1.30 -12.66 -0.54
CA PHE A 34 1.05 -14.01 -1.08
C PHE A 34 1.53 -15.14 -0.18
N ILE A 35 2.71 -15.01 0.43
CA ILE A 35 3.27 -16.02 1.33
C ILE A 35 2.53 -16.04 2.67
N THR A 36 2.27 -14.86 3.24
CA THR A 36 1.74 -14.78 4.60
C THR A 36 0.25 -15.02 4.68
N GLN A 37 -0.49 -14.88 3.57
CA GLN A 37 -1.95 -15.04 3.48
C GLN A 37 -2.66 -14.44 4.71
N PRO A 38 -2.44 -13.15 4.97
CA PRO A 38 -2.78 -12.54 6.24
C PRO A 38 -4.30 -12.57 6.46
N ALA A 39 -4.71 -13.12 7.59
CA ALA A 39 -6.10 -13.08 8.03
C ALA A 39 -6.25 -12.12 9.21
N MET A 40 -7.37 -11.41 9.27
CA MET A 40 -7.67 -10.46 10.33
C MET A 40 -8.94 -10.89 11.04
N HIS A 41 -8.86 -10.94 12.37
CA HIS A 41 -10.00 -11.29 13.23
C HIS A 41 -10.17 -10.23 14.30
N SER A 42 -11.38 -9.70 14.45
CA SER A 42 -11.72 -8.72 15.47
C SER A 42 -12.63 -9.34 16.50
N TYR A 43 -12.32 -9.12 17.78
CA TYR A 43 -13.14 -9.57 18.88
C TYR A 43 -13.18 -8.49 19.96
N LYS A 44 -14.36 -7.86 20.13
CA LYS A 44 -14.62 -6.81 21.13
C LYS A 44 -13.51 -5.76 21.19
N ASN A 45 -12.68 -5.75 22.24
CA ASN A 45 -11.68 -4.71 22.50
C ASN A 45 -10.30 -5.03 21.89
N SER A 46 -10.24 -6.04 21.02
CA SER A 46 -9.02 -6.50 20.36
C SER A 46 -9.25 -6.74 18.87
N TYR A 47 -8.17 -6.66 18.11
CA TYR A 47 -8.09 -7.30 16.81
C TYR A 47 -6.71 -7.94 16.66
N ILE A 48 -6.65 -9.04 15.92
CA ILE A 48 -5.39 -9.68 15.58
C ILE A 48 -5.26 -9.82 14.07
N VAL A 49 -4.01 -9.74 13.60
CA VAL A 49 -3.60 -10.10 12.26
C VAL A 49 -2.79 -11.38 12.39
N LEU A 50 -3.34 -12.46 11.85
CA LEU A 50 -2.69 -13.77 11.74
C LEU A 50 -1.65 -13.69 10.62
N CYS A 51 -0.45 -13.23 10.95
CA CYS A 51 0.66 -13.09 10.02
C CYS A 51 1.99 -12.91 10.76
N ALA A 52 3.10 -13.07 10.04
CA ALA A 52 4.42 -12.68 10.51
C ALA A 52 4.54 -11.14 10.66
N THR A 53 5.39 -10.68 11.59
CA THR A 53 5.68 -9.25 11.81
C THR A 53 6.14 -8.54 10.53
N THR A 54 6.78 -9.27 9.61
CA THR A 54 7.23 -8.78 8.30
C THR A 54 6.09 -8.27 7.43
N TYR A 55 4.89 -8.85 7.50
CA TYR A 55 3.73 -8.37 6.74
C TYR A 55 3.31 -6.97 7.20
N CYS A 56 3.18 -6.77 8.51
CA CYS A 56 2.79 -5.48 9.09
C CYS A 56 3.81 -4.37 8.81
N THR A 57 5.10 -4.69 8.93
CA THR A 57 6.17 -3.77 8.53
C THR A 57 6.08 -3.42 7.05
N SER A 58 5.79 -4.40 6.18
CA SER A 58 5.66 -4.17 4.74
C SER A 58 4.44 -3.29 4.42
N TYR A 59 3.34 -3.42 5.16
CA TYR A 59 2.18 -2.51 5.08
C TYR A 59 2.57 -1.08 5.47
N GLY A 60 3.16 -0.87 6.65
CA GLY A 60 3.58 0.46 7.11
C GLY A 60 4.54 1.14 6.14
N LEU A 61 5.48 0.37 5.58
CA LEU A 61 6.40 0.85 4.54
C LEU A 61 5.69 1.26 3.25
N THR A 62 4.62 0.57 2.87
CA THR A 62 3.82 0.93 1.69
C THR A 62 3.20 2.32 1.86
N LEU A 63 2.71 2.66 3.05
CA LEU A 63 2.16 4.00 3.36
C LEU A 63 3.23 5.10 3.22
N VAL A 64 4.41 4.86 3.78
CA VAL A 64 5.54 5.81 3.73
C VAL A 64 6.00 6.00 2.29
N LEU A 65 6.14 4.91 1.54
CA LEU A 65 6.57 4.95 0.15
C LEU A 65 5.57 5.70 -0.73
N LEU A 66 4.28 5.52 -0.50
CA LEU A 66 3.22 6.26 -1.17
C LEU A 66 3.32 7.77 -0.89
N ALA A 67 3.54 8.16 0.36
CA ALA A 67 3.73 9.57 0.72
C ALA A 67 4.97 10.18 0.03
N ILE A 68 6.11 9.47 0.03
CA ILE A 68 7.34 9.88 -0.67
C ILE A 68 7.07 10.08 -2.17
N HIS A 69 6.25 9.23 -2.78
CA HIS A 69 5.90 9.37 -4.19
C HIS A 69 5.13 10.66 -4.49
N PHE A 70 4.22 11.09 -3.61
CA PHE A 70 3.54 12.38 -3.72
C PHE A 70 4.49 13.57 -3.48
N VAL A 71 5.40 13.48 -2.49
CA VAL A 71 6.47 14.46 -2.25
C VAL A 71 7.32 14.64 -3.50
N TYR A 72 7.76 13.54 -4.09
CA TYR A 72 8.55 13.56 -5.31
C TYR A 72 7.79 14.25 -6.46
N ARG A 73 6.53 13.87 -6.71
CA ARG A 73 5.70 14.44 -7.78
C ARG A 73 5.52 15.94 -7.63
N TYR A 74 5.42 16.44 -6.40
CA TYR A 74 5.36 17.86 -6.12
C TYR A 74 6.66 18.57 -6.50
N PHE A 75 7.81 18.07 -6.06
CA PHE A 75 9.11 18.68 -6.40
C PHE A 75 9.41 18.66 -7.90
N ALA A 76 9.03 17.59 -8.59
CA ALA A 76 9.18 17.47 -10.04
C ALA A 76 8.44 18.57 -10.82
N ILE A 77 7.38 19.16 -10.24
CA ILE A 77 6.60 20.25 -10.85
C ILE A 77 7.15 21.62 -10.45
N LYS A 78 7.55 21.80 -9.19
CA LYS A 78 7.89 23.12 -8.64
C LYS A 78 9.34 23.55 -8.91
N SER A 79 10.31 22.64 -8.97
CA SER A 79 11.71 23.03 -9.18
C SER A 79 12.62 21.88 -9.60
N PHE A 80 13.23 22.01 -10.78
CA PHE A 80 14.27 21.09 -11.26
C PHE A 80 15.55 21.12 -10.39
N LYS A 81 15.76 22.17 -9.57
CA LYS A 81 16.94 22.29 -8.69
C LYS A 81 16.89 21.33 -7.50
N ILE A 82 15.71 21.03 -6.96
CA ILE A 82 15.54 20.05 -5.85
C ILE A 82 15.68 18.62 -6.39
N VAL A 83 15.30 18.37 -7.65
CA VAL A 83 15.53 17.08 -8.33
C VAL A 83 17.03 16.73 -8.37
N LYS A 84 17.96 17.69 -8.26
CA LYS A 84 19.40 17.41 -8.12
C LYS A 84 19.74 16.65 -6.82
N HIS A 85 18.97 16.79 -5.74
CA HIS A 85 19.13 15.97 -4.52
C HIS A 85 18.66 14.52 -4.71
N PHE A 86 17.98 14.23 -5.82
CA PHE A 86 17.68 12.86 -6.27
C PHE A 86 18.74 12.35 -7.27
N GLN A 87 19.88 13.01 -7.40
CA GLN A 87 21.03 12.54 -8.17
C GLN A 87 22.10 11.96 -7.23
N PHE A 88 22.90 11.02 -7.74
CA PHE A 88 24.00 10.45 -6.97
C PHE A 88 25.01 11.56 -6.58
N PRO A 89 25.54 11.61 -5.35
CA PRO A 89 25.41 10.62 -4.27
C PRO A 89 24.21 10.80 -3.32
N TYR A 90 23.55 11.95 -3.31
CA TYR A 90 22.42 12.27 -2.42
C TYR A 90 21.20 11.37 -2.59
N LEU A 91 21.10 10.66 -3.72
CA LEU A 91 20.09 9.61 -3.96
C LEU A 91 20.08 8.53 -2.85
N LEU A 92 21.22 8.18 -2.26
CA LEU A 92 21.31 7.15 -1.22
C LEU A 92 20.63 7.54 0.10
N ILE A 93 20.39 8.83 0.33
CA ILE A 93 19.72 9.32 1.55
C ILE A 93 18.29 8.78 1.63
N TRP A 94 17.58 8.68 0.50
CA TRP A 94 16.18 8.27 0.47
C TRP A 94 15.95 6.78 0.83
N PRO A 95 16.69 5.81 0.24
CA PRO A 95 16.67 4.43 0.72
C PRO A 95 17.07 4.29 2.20
N SER A 96 18.04 5.07 2.67
CA SER A 96 18.46 5.03 4.09
C SER A 96 17.36 5.50 5.03
N ILE A 97 16.69 6.63 4.73
CA ILE A 97 15.52 7.10 5.50
C ILE A 97 14.42 6.04 5.49
N PHE A 98 14.16 5.42 4.34
CA PHE A 98 13.16 4.37 4.22
C PHE A 98 13.48 3.15 5.10
N LEU A 99 14.73 2.69 5.10
CA LEU A 99 15.18 1.59 5.96
C LEU A 99 15.10 1.92 7.45
N ILE A 100 15.43 3.15 7.84
CA ILE A 100 15.31 3.59 9.23
C ILE A 100 13.84 3.54 9.68
N ILE A 101 12.92 4.05 8.85
CA ILE A 101 11.47 4.01 9.16
C ILE A 101 10.97 2.56 9.22
N ALA A 102 11.48 1.67 8.34
CA ALA A 102 11.17 0.24 8.38
C ALA A 102 11.55 -0.40 9.71
N VAL A 103 12.77 -0.13 10.18
CA VAL A 103 13.28 -0.66 11.44
C VAL A 103 12.47 -0.11 12.61
N ILE A 104 12.19 1.19 12.64
CA ILE A 104 11.36 1.80 13.70
C ILE A 104 9.98 1.15 13.75
N TRP A 105 9.32 0.97 12.60
CA TRP A 105 8.01 0.31 12.54
C TRP A 105 8.08 -1.15 12.99
N TRP A 106 9.10 -1.88 12.55
CA TRP A 106 9.27 -3.27 12.96
C TRP A 106 9.51 -3.40 14.47
N LEU A 107 10.34 -2.52 15.05
CA LEU A 107 10.56 -2.47 16.50
C LEU A 107 9.26 -2.14 17.25
N ASP A 108 8.46 -1.19 16.75
CA ASP A 108 7.17 -0.85 17.34
C ASP A 108 6.23 -2.07 17.39
N VAL A 109 6.06 -2.74 16.25
CA VAL A 109 5.23 -3.95 16.16
C VAL A 109 5.77 -5.07 17.05
N TYR A 110 7.08 -5.31 17.01
CA TYR A 110 7.72 -6.38 17.77
C TYR A 110 7.62 -6.16 19.28
N PHE A 111 7.86 -4.95 19.76
CA PHE A 111 7.84 -4.67 21.18
C PHE A 111 6.44 -4.42 21.72
N PHE A 112 5.56 -3.70 21.02
CA PHE A 112 4.28 -3.25 21.56
C PHE A 112 3.07 -4.08 21.14
N LEU A 113 3.12 -4.74 19.98
CA LEU A 113 1.97 -5.42 19.36
C LEU A 113 2.18 -6.92 19.14
N SER A 114 3.26 -7.50 19.66
CA SER A 114 3.50 -8.93 19.63
C SER A 114 2.51 -9.72 20.50
N SER A 115 2.29 -10.97 20.10
CA SER A 115 1.51 -11.95 20.85
C SER A 115 1.97 -12.02 22.31
N ASN A 116 1.02 -12.16 23.23
CA ASN A 116 1.28 -12.33 24.64
C ASN A 116 0.16 -13.13 25.30
N VAL A 117 0.46 -13.68 26.47
CA VAL A 117 -0.45 -14.58 27.21
C VAL A 117 -1.82 -13.96 27.46
N LEU A 118 -1.88 -12.64 27.71
CA LEU A 118 -3.14 -11.95 27.95
C LEU A 118 -4.01 -11.90 26.68
N ILE A 119 -3.41 -11.62 25.52
CA ILE A 119 -4.14 -11.64 24.24
C ILE A 119 -4.52 -13.08 23.88
N ASP A 120 -3.64 -14.05 24.15
CA ASP A 120 -3.92 -15.47 23.93
C ASP A 120 -5.18 -15.90 24.68
N GLU A 121 -5.24 -15.65 25.99
CA GLU A 121 -6.41 -15.94 26.82
C GLU A 121 -7.68 -15.24 26.33
N TYR A 122 -7.56 -13.96 25.95
CA TYR A 122 -8.68 -13.15 25.48
C TYR A 122 -9.26 -13.66 24.15
N MET A 123 -8.40 -14.12 23.23
CA MET A 123 -8.78 -14.51 21.87
C MET A 123 -8.99 -16.02 21.70
N ARG A 124 -8.52 -16.85 22.63
CA ARG A 124 -8.56 -18.33 22.57
C ARG A 124 -9.90 -18.89 22.12
N LYS A 125 -10.99 -18.51 22.78
CA LYS A 125 -12.32 -19.05 22.50
C LYS A 125 -12.82 -18.69 21.10
N THR A 126 -12.59 -17.44 20.67
CA THR A 126 -13.08 -16.95 19.38
C THR A 126 -12.27 -17.54 18.22
N ILE A 127 -10.95 -17.69 18.40
CA ILE A 127 -10.08 -18.31 17.39
C ILE A 127 -10.39 -19.79 17.23
N LYS A 128 -10.52 -20.53 18.33
CA LYS A 128 -10.90 -21.94 18.28
C LYS A 128 -12.26 -22.16 17.61
N LEU A 129 -13.20 -21.25 17.80
CA LEU A 129 -14.54 -21.32 17.19
C LEU A 129 -14.53 -21.08 15.67
N HIS A 130 -13.70 -20.15 15.17
CA HIS A 130 -13.75 -19.72 13.77
C HIS A 130 -12.67 -20.37 12.88
N TYR A 131 -11.54 -20.77 13.47
CA TYR A 131 -10.38 -21.29 12.76
C TYR A 131 -10.06 -22.74 13.13
N GLU A 132 -10.76 -23.33 14.11
CA GLU A 132 -10.53 -24.70 14.61
C GLU A 132 -9.09 -24.97 15.11
N ASP A 133 -8.35 -23.89 15.38
CA ASP A 133 -6.95 -23.93 15.79
C ASP A 133 -6.75 -23.33 17.19
N ASP A 134 -5.65 -23.73 17.83
CA ASP A 134 -5.20 -23.15 19.09
C ASP A 134 -4.35 -21.91 18.81
N ILE A 135 -4.66 -20.79 19.47
CA ILE A 135 -4.01 -19.50 19.23
C ILE A 135 -2.50 -19.54 19.50
N GLU A 136 -2.04 -20.38 20.41
CA GLU A 136 -0.61 -20.52 20.74
C GLU A 136 0.22 -21.12 19.61
N LYS A 137 -0.42 -21.79 18.66
CA LYS A 137 0.26 -22.32 17.45
C LYS A 137 0.31 -21.29 16.33
N LEU A 138 -0.43 -20.19 16.45
CA LEU A 138 -0.56 -19.19 15.40
C LEU A 138 0.43 -18.05 15.63
N SER A 139 1.10 -17.62 14.56
CA SER A 139 1.84 -16.37 14.57
C SER A 139 0.87 -15.22 14.31
N TYR A 140 0.75 -14.31 15.28
CA TYR A 140 -0.12 -13.15 15.15
C TYR A 140 0.47 -11.91 15.82
N ILE A 141 -0.04 -10.77 15.40
CA ILE A 141 0.18 -9.47 16.04
C ILE A 141 -1.16 -8.80 16.26
N GLY A 142 -1.25 -7.92 17.25
CA GLY A 142 -2.48 -7.17 17.47
C GLY A 142 -2.51 -6.45 18.81
N PRO A 143 -3.27 -5.36 18.91
CA PRO A 143 -3.52 -4.72 20.18
C PRO A 143 -4.71 -5.37 20.90
N LEU A 144 -4.61 -5.46 22.21
CA LEU A 144 -5.76 -5.51 23.11
C LEU A 144 -5.82 -4.17 23.80
N TYR A 145 -6.86 -3.35 23.59
CA TYR A 145 -6.88 -1.98 24.12
C TYR A 145 -7.16 -1.94 25.62
N PHE A 146 -8.13 -2.74 26.06
CA PHE A 146 -8.50 -2.82 27.47
C PHE A 146 -9.27 -4.10 27.78
N THR A 147 -9.16 -4.52 29.04
CA THR A 147 -9.93 -5.62 29.64
C THR A 147 -10.79 -5.08 30.78
N TYR A 148 -11.63 -5.96 31.33
CA TYR A 148 -12.40 -5.68 32.54
C TYR A 148 -11.96 -6.64 33.63
N ASP A 149 -11.73 -6.11 34.83
CA ASP A 149 -11.48 -6.89 36.04
C ASP A 149 -12.76 -7.59 36.53
N THR A 150 -12.64 -8.51 37.50
CA THR A 150 -13.77 -9.19 38.13
C THR A 150 -14.80 -8.23 38.72
N ASN A 151 -14.35 -7.05 39.15
CA ASN A 151 -15.18 -5.96 39.67
C ASN A 151 -15.78 -5.05 38.58
N GLY A 152 -15.61 -5.39 37.29
CA GLY A 152 -16.06 -4.58 36.15
C GLY A 152 -15.21 -3.33 35.89
N LYS A 153 -14.08 -3.17 36.58
CA LYS A 153 -13.17 -2.03 36.38
C LYS A 153 -12.40 -2.16 35.07
N LYS A 154 -12.40 -1.12 34.25
CA LYS A 154 -11.64 -1.06 32.99
C LYS A 154 -10.14 -1.01 33.25
N LEU A 155 -9.40 -1.99 32.73
CA LEU A 155 -7.94 -2.09 32.78
C LEU A 155 -7.37 -1.79 31.40
N ILE A 156 -6.76 -0.62 31.23
CA ILE A 156 -6.18 -0.18 29.95
C ILE A 156 -4.81 -0.84 29.75
N GLN A 157 -4.62 -1.42 28.58
CA GLN A 157 -3.35 -2.01 28.17
C GLN A 157 -2.48 -0.96 27.49
N TRP A 158 -1.77 -0.16 28.30
CA TRP A 158 -0.99 0.99 27.83
C TRP A 158 0.06 0.62 26.78
N LYS A 159 0.63 -0.57 26.85
CA LYS A 159 1.60 -1.09 25.88
C LYS A 159 1.01 -1.16 24.47
N SER A 160 -0.16 -1.80 24.33
CA SER A 160 -0.88 -1.88 23.05
C SER A 160 -1.39 -0.52 22.59
N CYS A 161 -1.86 0.33 23.51
CA CYS A 161 -2.29 1.70 23.19
C CYS A 161 -1.13 2.54 22.64
N LEU A 162 0.07 2.42 23.20
CA LEU A 162 1.25 3.15 22.74
C LEU A 162 1.69 2.71 21.33
N GLY A 163 1.75 1.40 21.08
CA GLY A 163 2.04 0.89 19.73
C GLY A 163 1.01 1.35 18.69
N MET A 164 -0.28 1.29 19.05
CA MET A 164 -1.34 1.79 18.14
C MET A 164 -1.30 3.29 17.94
N LEU A 165 -0.86 4.07 18.94
CA LEU A 165 -0.64 5.50 18.79
C LEU A 165 0.48 5.78 17.79
N CYS A 166 1.60 5.05 17.84
CA CYS A 166 2.68 5.14 16.85
C CYS A 166 2.18 4.86 15.43
N VAL A 167 1.46 3.74 15.24
CA VAL A 167 0.85 3.36 13.96
C VAL A 167 -0.11 4.44 13.46
N ALA A 168 -0.94 5.01 14.34
CA ALA A 168 -1.89 6.06 14.00
C ALA A 168 -1.18 7.36 13.57
N ILE A 169 -0.14 7.79 14.29
CA ILE A 169 0.63 9.00 13.95
C ILE A 169 1.22 8.87 12.54
N ILE A 170 1.88 7.75 12.23
CA ILE A 170 2.49 7.57 10.91
C ILE A 170 1.41 7.51 9.82
N SER A 171 0.28 6.85 10.08
CA SER A 171 -0.85 6.77 9.15
C SER A 171 -1.45 8.16 8.88
N ILE A 172 -1.65 8.97 9.93
CA ILE A 172 -2.19 10.34 9.81
C ILE A 172 -1.22 11.25 9.05
N VAL A 173 0.07 11.20 9.39
CA VAL A 173 1.11 12.01 8.72
C VAL A 173 1.18 11.66 7.23
N THR A 174 1.25 10.39 6.89
CA THR A 174 1.31 9.94 5.48
C THR A 174 0.05 10.32 4.70
N LEU A 175 -1.14 10.12 5.28
CA LEU A 175 -2.41 10.51 4.67
C LEU A 175 -2.49 12.03 4.44
N THR A 176 -2.07 12.82 5.43
CA THR A 176 -2.05 14.29 5.34
C THR A 176 -1.13 14.75 4.21
N ILE A 177 0.08 14.17 4.10
CA ILE A 177 1.01 14.46 3.00
C ILE A 177 0.36 14.15 1.65
N ILE A 178 -0.29 13.00 1.50
CA ILE A 178 -0.93 12.58 0.25
C ILE A 178 -2.05 13.54 -0.15
N ILE A 179 -2.93 13.92 0.77
CA ILE A 179 -4.07 14.82 0.50
C ILE A 179 -3.58 16.24 0.20
N VAL A 180 -2.70 16.80 1.03
CA VAL A 180 -2.19 18.17 0.88
C VAL A 180 -1.40 18.29 -0.42
N LEU A 181 -0.41 17.41 -0.64
CA LEU A 181 0.41 17.49 -1.85
C LEU A 181 -0.37 17.12 -3.10
N GLY A 182 -1.29 16.17 -3.03
CA GLY A 182 -2.22 15.88 -4.14
C GLY A 182 -3.02 17.13 -4.55
N THR A 183 -3.53 17.88 -3.57
CA THR A 183 -4.27 19.13 -3.80
C THR A 183 -3.39 20.25 -4.34
N VAL A 184 -2.20 20.44 -3.76
CA VAL A 184 -1.24 21.46 -4.21
C VAL A 184 -0.78 21.18 -5.63
N ILE A 185 -0.37 19.94 -5.95
CA ILE A 185 0.02 19.53 -7.30
C ILE A 185 -1.09 19.87 -8.31
N ARG A 186 -2.34 19.59 -7.94
CA ARG A 186 -3.50 19.88 -8.78
C ARG A 186 -3.64 21.38 -9.05
N ASN A 187 -3.55 22.20 -8.01
CA ASN A 187 -3.70 23.65 -8.12
C ASN A 187 -2.52 24.27 -8.90
N THR A 188 -1.29 23.84 -8.65
CA THR A 188 -0.11 24.29 -9.40
C THR A 188 -0.21 23.95 -10.89
N LYS A 189 -0.68 22.74 -11.22
CA LYS A 189 -0.94 22.35 -12.62
C LYS A 189 -2.05 23.19 -13.27
N LYS A 190 -3.04 23.67 -12.53
CA LYS A 190 -4.05 24.60 -13.08
C LYS A 190 -3.43 25.97 -13.39
N ASN A 191 -2.62 26.51 -12.48
CA ASN A 191 -2.05 27.87 -12.60
C ASN A 191 -0.94 28.01 -13.65
N LEU A 192 -0.11 26.98 -13.85
CA LEU A 192 0.96 26.98 -14.87
C LEU A 192 0.42 27.00 -16.32
N ASN A 193 -0.88 26.79 -16.53
CA ASN A 193 -1.46 26.36 -17.81
C ASN A 193 -2.27 27.44 -18.56
N ASN A 194 -2.04 28.72 -18.29
CA ASN A 194 -2.44 29.82 -19.19
C ASN A 194 -1.72 29.79 -20.56
N SER A 195 -0.79 28.85 -20.81
CA SER A 195 -0.12 28.63 -22.10
C SER A 195 -0.44 27.26 -22.74
N THR A 196 -1.05 27.30 -23.93
CA THR A 196 -0.88 26.42 -25.12
C THR A 196 -0.51 24.91 -24.96
N ALA A 197 -1.22 24.13 -24.13
CA ALA A 197 -1.17 22.66 -24.19
C ALA A 197 -2.57 22.02 -24.39
N SER A 198 -2.64 20.89 -25.10
CA SER A 198 -3.89 20.21 -25.48
C SER A 198 -4.79 19.87 -24.27
N LEU A 199 -6.00 20.46 -24.25
CA LEU A 199 -7.00 20.31 -23.19
C LEU A 199 -7.35 18.84 -22.86
N LYS A 200 -7.25 17.93 -23.83
CA LYS A 200 -7.57 16.50 -23.67
C LYS A 200 -6.57 15.79 -22.76
N VAL A 201 -5.27 15.94 -23.03
CA VAL A 201 -4.19 15.34 -22.20
C VAL A 201 -4.23 15.90 -20.77
N ARG A 202 -4.57 17.19 -20.62
CA ARG A 202 -4.71 17.85 -19.31
C ARG A 202 -5.82 17.21 -18.45
N LYS A 203 -7.01 17.03 -19.01
CA LYS A 203 -8.15 16.43 -18.29
C LYS A 203 -7.83 14.99 -17.85
N GLN A 204 -7.09 14.24 -18.67
CA GLN A 204 -6.66 12.87 -18.33
C GLN A 204 -5.67 12.85 -17.16
N LEU A 205 -4.66 13.72 -17.18
CA LEU A 205 -3.66 13.81 -16.10
C LEU A 205 -4.24 14.27 -14.75
N ASP A 206 -5.20 15.19 -14.77
CA ASP A 206 -5.93 15.62 -13.56
C ASP A 206 -6.85 14.52 -13.02
N LYS A 207 -7.56 13.81 -13.90
CA LYS A 207 -8.39 12.65 -13.53
C LYS A 207 -7.55 11.53 -12.94
N ALA A 208 -6.40 11.22 -13.54
CA ALA A 208 -5.48 10.20 -13.04
C ALA A 208 -4.94 10.55 -11.65
N LEU A 209 -4.56 11.81 -11.42
CA LEU A 209 -4.07 12.26 -10.12
C LEU A 209 -5.14 12.14 -9.03
N ARG A 210 -6.39 12.55 -9.32
CA ARG A 210 -7.51 12.40 -8.37
C ARG A 210 -7.72 10.94 -7.99
N LEU A 211 -7.74 10.05 -8.97
CA LEU A 211 -7.97 8.63 -8.72
C LEU A 211 -6.79 7.99 -7.97
N GLN A 212 -5.55 8.38 -8.24
CA GLN A 212 -4.38 7.95 -7.46
C GLN A 212 -4.39 8.42 -6.00
N THR A 213 -5.08 9.52 -5.68
CA THR A 213 -5.29 9.94 -4.29
C THR A 213 -6.45 9.17 -3.65
N ILE A 214 -7.52 8.90 -4.39
CA ILE A 214 -8.72 8.20 -3.89
C ILE A 214 -8.44 6.71 -3.63
N VAL A 215 -7.72 6.04 -4.53
CA VAL A 215 -7.50 4.57 -4.45
C VAL A 215 -6.85 4.14 -3.13
N PRO A 216 -5.71 4.73 -2.69
CA PRO A 216 -5.14 4.38 -1.39
C PRO A 216 -6.06 4.71 -0.22
N ILE A 217 -6.83 5.80 -0.30
CA ILE A 217 -7.78 6.17 0.77
C ILE A 217 -8.82 5.06 0.92
N CYS A 218 -9.44 4.63 -0.18
CA CYS A 218 -10.49 3.61 -0.16
C CYS A 218 -9.99 2.20 0.17
N PHE A 219 -8.84 1.80 -0.37
CA PHE A 219 -8.36 0.41 -0.27
C PHE A 219 -7.33 0.18 0.83
N MET A 220 -6.65 1.22 1.34
CA MET A 220 -5.68 1.08 2.42
C MET A 220 -6.14 1.78 3.70
N TYR A 221 -6.34 3.10 3.65
CA TYR A 221 -6.56 3.90 4.87
C TYR A 221 -7.94 3.67 5.49
N SER A 222 -9.02 3.68 4.71
CA SER A 222 -10.38 3.49 5.22
C SER A 222 -10.59 2.14 5.91
N PRO A 223 -10.31 0.97 5.30
CA PRO A 223 -10.55 -0.31 5.94
C PRO A 223 -9.67 -0.52 7.19
N THR A 224 -8.40 -0.10 7.15
CA THR A 224 -7.51 -0.20 8.31
C THR A 224 -7.93 0.72 9.45
N THR A 225 -8.38 1.94 9.15
CA THR A 225 -8.89 2.86 10.17
C THR A 225 -10.14 2.28 10.86
N ILE A 226 -11.06 1.68 10.10
CA ILE A 226 -12.24 1.01 10.68
C ILE A 226 -11.78 -0.12 11.60
N LEU A 227 -10.85 -0.97 11.15
CA LEU A 227 -10.31 -2.08 11.94
C LEU A 227 -9.62 -1.61 13.24
N PHE A 228 -8.85 -0.52 13.18
CA PHE A 228 -8.12 -0.01 14.34
C PHE A 228 -9.03 0.67 15.36
N ILE A 229 -10.09 1.35 14.88
CA ILE A 229 -10.96 2.14 15.74
C ILE A 229 -12.11 1.30 16.32
N ALA A 230 -12.66 0.34 15.57
CA ALA A 230 -13.82 -0.44 16.01
C ALA A 230 -13.62 -1.07 17.42
N PRO A 231 -12.46 -1.67 17.75
CA PRO A 231 -12.26 -2.26 19.07
C PRO A 231 -12.16 -1.25 20.22
N ILE A 232 -11.79 -0.01 19.95
CA ILE A 232 -11.77 1.06 20.97
C ILE A 232 -13.18 1.34 21.50
N PHE A 233 -14.18 1.20 20.62
CA PHE A 233 -15.60 1.34 20.93
C PHE A 233 -16.27 0.01 21.31
N GLY A 234 -15.51 -1.09 21.38
CA GLY A 234 -16.05 -2.42 21.65
C GLY A 234 -16.89 -3.00 20.50
N VAL A 235 -16.76 -2.45 19.28
CA VAL A 235 -17.45 -2.95 18.09
C VAL A 235 -16.70 -4.17 17.57
N GLU A 236 -17.37 -5.32 17.61
CA GLU A 236 -16.84 -6.58 17.12
C GLU A 236 -17.14 -6.74 15.62
N LEU A 237 -16.09 -6.80 14.80
CA LEU A 237 -16.24 -7.08 13.36
C LEU A 237 -16.19 -8.59 13.05
N GLY A 238 -15.70 -9.41 13.98
CA GLY A 238 -15.50 -10.84 13.76
C GLY A 238 -14.63 -11.10 12.52
N SER A 239 -15.06 -12.06 11.70
CA SER A 239 -14.40 -12.40 10.44
C SER A 239 -14.56 -11.35 9.33
N MET A 240 -15.45 -10.36 9.48
CA MET A 240 -15.57 -9.26 8.51
C MET A 240 -14.33 -8.35 8.54
N ALA A 241 -13.51 -8.43 9.59
CA ALA A 241 -12.20 -7.80 9.63
C ALA A 241 -11.30 -8.25 8.45
N ASN A 242 -11.51 -9.45 7.89
CA ASN A 242 -10.79 -9.93 6.70
C ASN A 242 -11.00 -9.07 5.46
N ILE A 243 -12.09 -8.27 5.37
CA ILE A 243 -12.28 -7.31 4.27
C ILE A 243 -11.09 -6.36 4.18
N THR A 244 -10.48 -6.00 5.32
CA THR A 244 -9.27 -5.16 5.34
C THR A 244 -8.11 -5.84 4.64
N SER A 245 -7.86 -7.12 4.92
CA SER A 245 -6.82 -7.89 4.22
C SER A 245 -7.07 -7.94 2.71
N ILE A 246 -8.31 -8.22 2.29
CA ILE A 246 -8.70 -8.25 0.87
C ILE A 246 -8.44 -6.89 0.19
N CYS A 247 -8.83 -5.79 0.82
CA CYS A 247 -8.60 -4.45 0.27
C CYS A 247 -7.11 -4.13 0.12
N LEU A 248 -6.28 -4.53 1.09
CA LEU A 248 -4.83 -4.35 1.06
C LEU A 248 -4.16 -5.19 -0.04
N ALA A 249 -4.60 -6.44 -0.23
CA ALA A 249 -4.11 -7.31 -1.29
C ALA A 249 -4.48 -6.79 -2.70
N LEU A 250 -5.65 -6.14 -2.85
CA LEU A 250 -6.10 -5.57 -4.12
C LEU A 250 -5.40 -4.26 -4.48
N TYR A 251 -4.97 -3.47 -3.50
CA TYR A 251 -4.39 -2.15 -3.73
C TYR A 251 -3.21 -2.13 -4.75
N PRO A 252 -2.18 -2.99 -4.64
CA PRO A 252 -1.05 -3.02 -5.57
C PRO A 252 -1.45 -3.29 -7.02
N VAL A 253 -2.59 -3.95 -7.24
CA VAL A 253 -3.13 -4.25 -8.58
C VAL A 253 -3.97 -3.09 -9.09
N ILE A 254 -4.83 -2.52 -8.25
CA ILE A 254 -5.77 -1.46 -8.65
C ILE A 254 -5.04 -0.16 -8.99
N ASP A 255 -4.04 0.27 -8.20
CA ASP A 255 -3.33 1.53 -8.43
C ASP A 255 -2.73 1.65 -9.85
N PRO A 256 -1.93 0.68 -10.35
CA PRO A 256 -1.41 0.77 -11.71
C PRO A 256 -2.49 0.58 -12.79
N LEU A 257 -3.52 -0.25 -12.56
CA LEU A 257 -4.62 -0.44 -13.51
C LEU A 257 -5.38 0.86 -13.76
N VAL A 258 -5.72 1.59 -12.69
CA VAL A 258 -6.40 2.89 -12.76
C VAL A 258 -5.60 3.85 -13.64
N VAL A 259 -4.28 3.91 -13.48
CA VAL A 259 -3.40 4.75 -14.30
C VAL A 259 -3.40 4.33 -15.77
N MET A 260 -3.31 3.02 -16.04
CA MET A 260 -3.27 2.47 -17.40
C MET A 260 -4.56 2.71 -18.18
N PHE A 261 -5.73 2.62 -17.52
CA PHE A 261 -7.02 2.82 -18.19
C PHE A 261 -7.39 4.30 -18.41
N ILE A 262 -6.88 5.23 -17.60
CA ILE A 262 -7.20 6.65 -17.71
C ILE A 262 -6.34 7.37 -18.74
N ILE A 263 -5.07 7.01 -18.86
CA ILE A 263 -4.14 7.68 -19.76
C ILE A 263 -4.30 7.10 -21.16
N GLN A 264 -4.74 7.94 -22.11
CA GLN A 264 -5.09 7.51 -23.46
C GLN A 264 -3.94 6.79 -24.17
N ASP A 265 -2.72 7.30 -24.09
CA ASP A 265 -1.54 6.69 -24.73
C ASP A 265 -1.29 5.26 -24.25
N TYR A 266 -1.51 4.98 -22.96
CA TYR A 266 -1.38 3.63 -22.41
C TYR A 266 -2.53 2.72 -22.85
N ARG A 267 -3.76 3.24 -22.83
CA ARG A 267 -4.95 2.50 -23.28
C ARG A 267 -4.86 2.10 -24.74
N GLU A 268 -4.48 3.03 -25.62
CA GLU A 268 -4.30 2.78 -27.06
C GLU A 268 -3.19 1.76 -27.31
N TYR A 269 -2.07 1.86 -26.60
CA TYR A 269 -1.00 0.86 -26.67
C TYR A 269 -1.48 -0.55 -26.27
N ILE A 270 -2.24 -0.66 -25.19
CA ILE A 270 -2.78 -1.95 -24.71
C ILE A 270 -3.77 -2.52 -25.74
N ILE A 271 -4.71 -1.72 -26.24
CA ILE A 271 -5.70 -2.14 -27.24
C ILE A 271 -5.01 -2.60 -28.52
N ASN A 272 -4.05 -1.82 -29.05
CA ASN A 272 -3.31 -2.18 -30.26
C ASN A 272 -2.52 -3.49 -30.07
N LYS A 273 -1.93 -3.71 -28.90
CA LYS A 273 -1.20 -4.95 -28.59
C LYS A 273 -2.12 -6.15 -28.45
N LEU A 274 -3.30 -5.99 -27.83
CA LEU A 274 -4.31 -7.03 -27.73
C LEU A 274 -4.90 -7.39 -29.11
N GLN A 275 -5.15 -6.38 -29.95
CA GLN A 275 -5.62 -6.57 -31.33
C GLN A 275 -4.55 -7.24 -32.21
N SER A 276 -3.27 -6.85 -32.08
CA SER A 276 -2.16 -7.50 -32.77
C SER A 276 -1.97 -8.97 -32.35
N LYS A 277 -2.17 -9.28 -31.07
CA LYS A 277 -2.19 -10.67 -30.57
C LYS A 277 -3.40 -11.47 -31.09
N ARG A 278 -4.56 -10.82 -31.22
CA ARG A 278 -5.79 -11.44 -31.76
C ARG A 278 -5.70 -11.69 -33.27
N ASN A 279 -4.95 -10.86 -33.99
CA ASN A 279 -4.75 -10.97 -35.43
C ASN A 279 -3.45 -11.71 -35.80
N SER A 280 -2.74 -12.31 -34.84
CA SER A 280 -1.59 -13.17 -35.15
C SER A 280 -2.13 -14.45 -35.81
N PRO A 281 -1.74 -14.77 -37.06
CA PRO A 281 -2.21 -15.98 -37.71
C PRO A 281 -1.72 -17.18 -36.90
N ILE A 282 -2.65 -18.07 -36.55
CA ILE A 282 -2.31 -19.43 -36.14
C ILE A 282 -1.62 -20.03 -37.37
N ILE A 283 -0.29 -20.09 -37.35
CA ILE A 283 0.46 -20.84 -38.35
C ILE A 283 0.13 -22.31 -38.05
N CYS A 284 -0.94 -22.80 -38.67
CA CYS A 284 -1.14 -24.22 -38.87
C CYS A 284 0.07 -24.69 -39.68
N THR A 285 1.04 -25.31 -39.02
CA THR A 285 2.05 -26.13 -39.68
C THR A 285 1.32 -27.26 -40.38
N GLY A 286 0.95 -27.02 -41.64
CA GLY A 286 0.45 -28.04 -42.55
C GLY A 286 1.52 -29.09 -42.74
N ILE A 287 1.26 -30.27 -42.21
CA ILE A 287 1.91 -31.51 -42.60
C ILE A 287 1.52 -31.74 -44.07
N ASN A 288 2.45 -31.48 -45.00
CA ASN A 288 2.42 -32.00 -46.36
C ASN A 288 3.86 -32.47 -46.63
N ALA A 289 4.08 -33.78 -46.52
CA ALA A 289 4.01 -34.74 -47.61
C ALA A 289 5.40 -34.91 -48.24
N PHE A 290 5.97 -36.09 -47.99
CA PHE A 290 7.13 -36.64 -48.69
C PHE A 290 7.00 -36.50 -50.21
N PRO A 291 8.13 -36.37 -50.90
CA PRO A 291 8.29 -37.16 -52.11
C PRO A 291 9.62 -37.92 -52.15
N ILE A 292 9.44 -39.24 -52.32
CA ILE A 292 10.30 -40.26 -52.94
C ILE A 292 11.55 -40.67 -52.16
#